data_AF-A0A7C5VT28-F1
#
_entry.id   AF-A0A7C5VT28-F1
#
_cell.length_a   1.000
_cell.length_b   1.000
_cell.length_c   1.000
_cell.angle_alpha   90.00
_cell.angle_beta   90.00
_cell.angle_gamma   90.00
#
_symmetry.space_group_name_H-M   'P 1'
#
loop_
_entity.id
_entity.type
_entity.pdbx_description
1 polymer ?
#
loop_
_entity_poly.entity_id
_entity_poly.type
_entity_poly.pdbx_seq_one_letter_code
_entity_poly.pdbx_strand_id
1 'polypeptide(L)'
;MSEKEICIQLRELVERIAQRNLAEGILLSGGLDTSILAAVASKYIRLRAFTCAFQGAPAPDVEHAMLVADRLRISHYIHYFDDEELYEAARFVIKTLRVFDPMEVRNSSTIYIGLKFAKDNSVKSIMTGDALDELMAGYPWLFKYGEGGLEVELRKIWKSMTFSSIPIGKAVGVEVKVPYLDPEFMEFAMKLDLRYKIREENGQKWGKWIM
;
A
#
# COMPACT_ATOMS: atom_id res chain seq x y z
N MET A 1 23.16 -2.88 15.56
CA MET A 1 21.89 -3.00 16.29
C MET A 1 21.40 -4.42 16.16
N SER A 2 20.89 -4.99 17.24
CA SER A 2 20.18 -6.27 17.23
C SER A 2 18.88 -6.15 16.44
N GLU A 3 18.36 -7.28 15.94
CA GLU A 3 17.05 -7.34 15.27
C GLU A 3 15.93 -6.77 16.15
N LYS A 4 15.96 -7.09 17.45
CA LYS A 4 15.00 -6.57 18.44
C LYS A 4 15.00 -5.04 18.54
N GLU A 5 16.19 -4.42 18.57
CA GLU A 5 16.31 -2.96 18.61
C GLU A 5 15.74 -2.32 17.34
N ILE A 6 15.98 -2.94 16.18
CA ILE A 6 15.43 -2.48 14.89
C ILE A 6 13.91 -2.57 14.91
N CYS A 7 13.33 -3.68 15.37
CA CYS A 7 11.86 -3.83 15.43
C CYS A 7 11.21 -2.79 16.36
N ILE A 8 11.85 -2.44 17.48
CA ILE A 8 11.35 -1.40 18.39
C ILE A 8 11.38 -0.05 17.69
N GLN A 9 12.52 0.34 17.13
CA GLN A 9 12.67 1.61 16.41
C GLN A 9 11.69 1.71 15.23
N LEU A 10 11.53 0.64 14.47
CA LEU A 10 10.63 0.57 13.32
C LEU A 10 9.17 0.71 13.76
N ARG A 11 8.76 0.05 14.84
CA ARG A 11 7.40 0.18 15.38
C ARG A 11 7.10 1.62 15.79
N GLU A 12 8.01 2.26 16.52
CA GLU A 12 7.86 3.66 16.94
C GLU A 12 7.85 4.59 15.72
N LEU A 13 8.69 4.32 14.72
CA LEU A 13 8.74 5.09 13.48
C LEU A 13 7.44 4.97 12.68
N VAL A 14 6.94 3.76 12.45
CA VAL A 14 5.67 3.51 11.77
C VAL A 14 4.52 4.18 12.52
N GLU A 15 4.54 4.14 13.85
CA GLU A 15 3.57 4.85 14.67
C GLU A 15 3.60 6.37 14.45
N ARG A 16 4.79 6.98 14.45
CA ARG A 16 4.96 8.42 14.18
C ARG A 16 4.50 8.82 12.78
N ILE A 17 4.95 8.11 11.74
CA ILE A 17 4.62 8.49 10.35
C ILE A 17 3.12 8.29 10.07
N ALA A 18 2.49 7.25 10.64
CA ALA A 18 1.06 7.04 10.49
C ALA A 18 0.26 8.15 11.19
N GLN A 19 0.67 8.57 12.40
CA GLN A 19 0.04 9.70 13.10
C GLN A 19 0.15 11.02 12.32
N ARG A 20 1.31 11.30 11.69
CA ARG A 20 1.48 12.50 10.83
C ARG A 20 0.61 12.46 9.58
N ASN A 21 0.21 11.27 9.13
CA ASN A 21 -0.48 11.02 7.87
C ASN A 21 -1.90 10.44 8.07
N LEU A 22 -2.52 10.66 9.22
CA LEU A 22 -3.89 10.21 9.47
C LEU A 22 -4.86 10.78 8.43
N ALA A 23 -5.80 9.94 8.01
CA ALA A 23 -6.84 10.28 7.05
C ALA A 23 -8.20 9.72 7.48
N GLU A 24 -9.29 10.17 6.85
CA GLU A 24 -10.64 9.72 7.20
C GLU A 24 -10.91 8.24 6.86
N GLY A 25 -10.13 7.67 5.94
CA GLY A 25 -10.21 6.26 5.58
C GLY A 25 -8.89 5.67 5.12
N ILE A 26 -8.92 4.39 4.77
CA ILE A 26 -7.80 3.64 4.17
C ILE A 26 -8.29 2.74 3.04
N LEU A 27 -7.54 2.65 1.94
CA LEU A 27 -7.71 1.55 0.98
C LEU A 27 -7.10 0.30 1.60
N LEU A 28 -7.93 -0.66 2.01
CA LEU A 28 -7.53 -1.85 2.72
C LEU A 28 -7.56 -3.07 1.80
N SER A 29 -6.40 -3.58 1.40
CA SER A 29 -6.28 -4.81 0.59
C SER A 29 -6.18 -6.08 1.42
N GLY A 30 -6.01 -5.96 2.75
CA GLY A 30 -5.67 -7.10 3.62
C GLY A 30 -4.20 -7.55 3.52
N GLY A 31 -3.42 -6.95 2.62
CA GLY A 31 -1.96 -7.12 2.58
C GLY A 31 -1.27 -6.49 3.80
N LEU A 32 -0.02 -6.88 4.04
CA LEU A 32 0.79 -6.43 5.18
C LEU A 32 0.81 -4.90 5.32
N ASP A 33 1.02 -4.20 4.21
CA ASP A 33 1.35 -2.78 4.13
C ASP A 33 0.20 -1.91 4.67
N THR A 34 -1.01 -2.18 4.17
CA THR A 34 -2.24 -1.48 4.57
C THR A 34 -2.74 -1.97 5.92
N SER A 35 -2.49 -3.24 6.27
CA SER A 35 -2.86 -3.80 7.57
C SER A 35 -2.07 -3.19 8.72
N ILE A 36 -0.76 -2.96 8.56
CA ILE A 36 0.08 -2.25 9.53
C ILE A 36 -0.46 -0.84 9.75
N LEU A 37 -0.71 -0.09 8.66
CA LEU A 37 -1.24 1.27 8.75
C LEU A 37 -2.63 1.31 9.39
N ALA A 38 -3.53 0.39 9.03
CA ALA A 38 -4.85 0.28 9.64
C ALA A 38 -4.76 -0.01 11.15
N ALA A 39 -3.89 -0.93 11.55
CA ALA A 39 -3.70 -1.31 12.95
C ALA A 39 -3.14 -0.17 13.80
N VAL A 40 -2.32 0.71 13.22
CA VAL A 40 -1.82 1.90 13.90
C VAL A 40 -2.86 3.01 13.90
N ALA A 41 -3.41 3.38 12.74
CA ALA A 41 -4.33 4.50 12.60
C ALA A 41 -5.63 4.30 13.40
N SER A 42 -6.15 3.07 13.48
CA SER A 42 -7.36 2.75 14.25
C SER A 42 -7.25 3.03 15.76
N LYS A 43 -6.03 3.19 16.30
CA LYS A 43 -5.83 3.60 17.70
C LYS A 43 -6.14 5.07 17.96
N TYR A 44 -6.06 5.90 16.92
CA TYR A 44 -6.15 7.37 17.05
C TYR A 44 -7.45 7.93 16.48
N ILE A 45 -8.05 7.23 15.51
CA ILE A 45 -9.23 7.70 14.79
C ILE A 45 -10.23 6.58 14.55
N ARG A 46 -11.49 6.95 14.34
CA ARG A 46 -12.52 6.04 13.81
C ARG A 46 -12.30 5.83 12.32
N LEU A 47 -11.32 4.97 12.00
CA LEU A 47 -10.91 4.69 10.63
C LEU A 47 -12.01 3.98 9.85
N ARG A 48 -12.21 4.38 8.59
CA ARG A 48 -13.08 3.70 7.63
C ARG A 48 -12.24 2.96 6.60
N ALA A 49 -12.40 1.64 6.50
CA ALA A 49 -11.70 0.81 5.53
C ALA A 49 -12.53 0.64 4.25
N PHE A 50 -11.87 0.72 3.10
CA PHE A 50 -12.47 0.55 1.79
C PHE A 50 -11.74 -0.53 1.00
N THR A 51 -12.47 -1.52 0.51
CA THR A 51 -11.93 -2.61 -0.32
C THR A 51 -12.76 -2.71 -1.59
N CYS A 52 -12.09 -2.92 -2.72
CA CYS A 52 -12.74 -3.15 -4.01
C CYS A 52 -12.38 -4.53 -4.53
N ALA A 53 -13.35 -5.20 -5.15
CA ALA A 53 -13.17 -6.50 -5.76
C ALA A 53 -13.92 -6.60 -7.08
N PHE A 54 -13.36 -7.32 -8.03
CA PHE A 54 -14.03 -7.57 -9.31
C PHE A 54 -15.11 -8.63 -9.14
N GLN A 55 -16.30 -8.37 -9.67
CA GLN A 55 -17.42 -9.29 -9.59
C GLN A 55 -17.14 -10.56 -10.43
N GLY A 56 -17.46 -11.73 -9.87
CA GLY A 56 -17.32 -13.00 -10.58
C GLY A 56 -15.89 -13.54 -10.69
N ALA A 57 -14.91 -12.90 -10.04
CA ALA A 57 -13.57 -13.43 -9.88
C ALA A 57 -13.25 -13.74 -8.40
N PRO A 58 -12.30 -14.67 -8.13
CA PRO A 58 -11.78 -14.85 -6.79
C PRO A 58 -11.20 -13.54 -6.24
N ALA A 59 -11.59 -13.17 -5.03
CA ALA A 59 -11.17 -11.94 -4.38
C ALA A 59 -10.57 -12.22 -2.98
N PRO A 60 -9.41 -12.91 -2.90
CA PRO A 60 -8.78 -13.26 -1.63
C PRO A 60 -8.48 -12.03 -0.78
N ASP A 61 -8.21 -10.88 -1.40
CA ASP A 61 -7.99 -9.59 -0.71
C ASP A 61 -9.18 -9.18 0.16
N VAL A 62 -10.41 -9.51 -0.26
CA VAL A 62 -11.62 -9.23 0.52
C VAL A 62 -11.62 -10.02 1.82
N GLU A 63 -11.30 -11.31 1.76
CA GLU A 63 -11.26 -12.18 2.94
C GLU A 63 -10.22 -11.68 3.94
N HIS A 64 -9.01 -11.34 3.49
CA HIS A 64 -7.96 -10.80 4.35
C HIS A 64 -8.32 -9.42 4.90
N ALA A 65 -8.89 -8.53 4.08
CA ALA A 65 -9.32 -7.21 4.52
C ALA A 65 -10.43 -7.29 5.58
N MET A 66 -11.38 -8.22 5.42
CA MET A 66 -12.43 -8.47 6.41
C MET A 66 -11.84 -8.96 7.74
N LEU A 67 -10.87 -9.88 7.71
CA LEU A 67 -10.18 -10.34 8.91
C LEU A 67 -9.49 -9.20 9.66
N VAL A 68 -8.80 -8.33 8.92
CA VAL A 68 -8.11 -7.16 9.49
C VAL A 68 -9.13 -6.17 10.08
N ALA A 69 -10.20 -5.87 9.33
CA ALA A 69 -11.22 -4.93 9.79
C ALA A 69 -11.96 -5.43 11.05
N ASP A 70 -12.32 -6.72 11.09
CA ASP A 70 -12.95 -7.35 12.26
C ASP A 70 -12.02 -7.31 13.48
N ARG A 71 -10.75 -7.69 13.28
CA ARG A 71 -9.74 -7.68 14.34
C ARG A 71 -9.54 -6.29 14.96
N LEU A 72 -9.61 -5.25 14.13
CA LEU A 72 -9.45 -3.85 14.52
C LEU A 72 -10.76 -3.17 14.93
N ARG A 73 -11.91 -3.82 14.71
CA ARG A 73 -13.26 -3.28 14.97
C ARG A 73 -13.50 -1.94 14.29
N ILE A 74 -13.09 -1.82 13.03
CA ILE A 74 -13.29 -0.62 12.21
C ILE A 74 -14.43 -0.82 11.21
N SER A 75 -15.06 0.26 10.77
CA SER A 75 -16.06 0.19 9.71
C SER A 75 -15.41 -0.23 8.40
N HIS A 76 -15.96 -1.24 7.75
CA HIS A 76 -15.43 -1.78 6.50
C HIS A 76 -16.50 -1.72 5.40
N TYR A 77 -16.17 -1.06 4.31
CA TYR A 77 -16.99 -0.89 3.14
C TYR A 77 -16.36 -1.68 1.98
N ILE A 78 -17.16 -2.57 1.38
CA ILE A 78 -16.70 -3.44 0.31
C ILE A 78 -17.52 -3.12 -0.94
N HIS A 79 -16.84 -2.80 -2.03
CA HIS A 79 -17.46 -2.52 -3.33
C HIS A 79 -17.08 -3.61 -4.33
N TYR A 80 -18.09 -4.24 -4.92
CA TYR A 80 -17.89 -5.16 -6.04
C TYR A 80 -18.18 -4.42 -7.33
N PHE A 81 -17.17 -4.28 -8.18
CA PHE A 81 -17.28 -3.59 -9.48
C PHE A 81 -17.31 -4.60 -10.62
N ASP A 82 -17.96 -4.21 -11.73
CA ASP A 82 -18.13 -5.03 -12.91
C ASP A 82 -17.22 -4.57 -14.07
N ASP A 83 -17.40 -5.21 -15.23
CA ASP A 83 -16.65 -4.88 -16.46
C ASP A 83 -16.89 -3.43 -16.91
N GLU A 84 -18.12 -2.92 -16.82
CA GLU A 84 -18.46 -1.58 -17.28
C GLU A 84 -17.74 -0.51 -16.43
N GLU A 85 -17.77 -0.66 -15.10
CA GLU A 85 -17.03 0.22 -14.20
C GLU A 85 -15.51 0.12 -14.42
N LEU A 86 -14.98 -1.09 -14.69
CA LEU A 86 -13.58 -1.28 -15.02
C LEU A 86 -13.19 -0.59 -16.33
N TYR A 87 -14.02 -0.64 -17.37
CA TYR A 87 -13.76 0.04 -18.64
C TYR A 87 -13.75 1.57 -18.48
N GLU A 88 -14.70 2.12 -17.73
CA GLU A 88 -14.73 3.56 -17.44
C GLU A 88 -13.54 3.99 -16.58
N ALA A 89 -13.15 3.17 -15.60
CA ALA A 89 -11.95 3.37 -14.81
C ALA A 89 -10.69 3.40 -15.69
N ALA A 90 -10.53 2.46 -16.61
CA ALA A 90 -9.39 2.41 -17.52
C ALA A 90 -9.33 3.67 -18.41
N ARG A 91 -10.46 4.13 -18.95
CA ARG A 91 -10.54 5.38 -19.73
C ARG A 91 -10.13 6.59 -18.90
N PHE A 92 -10.60 6.68 -17.66
CA PHE A 92 -10.24 7.75 -16.74
C PHE A 92 -8.74 7.75 -16.44
N VAL A 93 -8.19 6.58 -16.15
CA VAL A 93 -6.77 6.38 -15.81
C VAL A 93 -5.87 6.78 -16.99
N ILE A 94 -6.14 6.28 -18.19
CA ILE A 94 -5.36 6.62 -19.39
C ILE A 94 -5.38 8.14 -19.62
N LYS A 95 -6.55 8.77 -19.48
CA LYS A 95 -6.69 10.22 -19.64
C LYS A 95 -5.93 11.02 -18.57
N THR A 96 -5.95 10.53 -17.33
CA THR A 96 -5.37 11.22 -16.17
C THR A 96 -3.86 11.08 -16.10
N LEU A 97 -3.37 9.84 -16.24
CA LEU A 97 -1.95 9.50 -16.09
C LEU A 97 -1.17 9.59 -17.40
N ARG A 98 -1.84 9.56 -18.56
CA ARG A 98 -1.21 9.53 -19.89
C ARG A 98 -0.32 8.31 -20.11
N VAL A 99 -0.71 7.18 -19.51
CA VAL A 99 -0.01 5.90 -19.61
C VAL A 99 -0.82 4.90 -20.44
N PHE A 100 -0.09 3.99 -21.09
CA PHE A 100 -0.67 2.96 -21.97
C PHE A 100 -0.14 1.56 -21.64
N ASP A 101 0.73 1.42 -20.63
CA ASP A 101 1.15 0.12 -20.15
C ASP A 101 -0.05 -0.64 -19.57
N PRO A 102 -0.39 -1.84 -20.06
CA PRO A 102 -1.59 -2.57 -19.62
C PRO A 102 -1.59 -2.91 -18.13
N MET A 103 -0.41 -3.19 -17.54
CA MET A 103 -0.30 -3.55 -16.13
C MET A 103 -0.53 -2.32 -15.25
N GLU A 104 0.06 -1.18 -15.63
CA GLU A 104 -0.13 0.09 -14.94
C GLU A 104 -1.58 0.57 -15.03
N VAL A 105 -2.20 0.49 -16.22
CA VAL A 105 -3.61 0.86 -16.42
C VAL A 105 -4.52 -0.03 -15.57
N ARG A 106 -4.30 -1.35 -15.58
CA ARG A 106 -5.10 -2.28 -14.79
C ARG A 106 -5.02 -1.98 -13.28
N ASN A 107 -3.81 -1.87 -12.74
CA ASN A 107 -3.62 -1.62 -11.30
C ASN A 107 -4.19 -0.25 -10.91
N SER A 108 -3.92 0.79 -11.70
CA SER A 108 -4.42 2.14 -11.47
C SER A 108 -5.95 2.26 -11.58
N SER A 109 -6.59 1.41 -12.39
CA SER A 109 -8.06 1.39 -12.50
C SER A 109 -8.70 0.94 -11.19
N THR A 110 -8.14 -0.08 -10.53
CA THR A 110 -8.63 -0.52 -9.21
C THR A 110 -8.45 0.55 -8.13
N ILE A 111 -7.33 1.29 -8.17
CA ILE A 111 -7.08 2.42 -7.28
C ILE A 111 -8.10 3.55 -7.51
N TYR A 112 -8.38 3.88 -8.77
CA TYR A 112 -9.42 4.86 -9.12
C TYR A 112 -10.80 4.46 -8.59
N ILE A 113 -11.21 3.20 -8.78
CA ILE A 113 -12.50 2.69 -8.30
C ILE A 113 -12.55 2.80 -6.77
N GLY A 114 -11.49 2.41 -6.05
CA GLY A 114 -11.41 2.55 -4.60
C GLY A 114 -11.49 4.00 -4.12
N LEU A 115 -10.80 4.91 -4.78
CA LEU A 115 -10.83 6.34 -4.44
C LEU A 115 -12.20 6.97 -4.72
N LYS A 116 -12.82 6.62 -5.85
CA LYS A 116 -14.17 7.05 -6.20
C LYS A 116 -15.17 6.51 -5.18
N PHE A 117 -15.09 5.23 -4.83
CA PHE A 117 -15.95 4.61 -3.84
C PHE A 117 -15.82 5.26 -2.46
N ALA A 118 -14.60 5.56 -2.02
CA ALA A 118 -14.37 6.32 -0.79
C ALA A 118 -15.01 7.72 -0.86
N LYS A 119 -14.83 8.44 -1.97
CA LYS A 119 -15.46 9.76 -2.19
C LYS A 119 -16.98 9.68 -2.12
N ASP A 120 -17.59 8.69 -2.77
CA ASP A 120 -19.03 8.48 -2.80
C ASP A 120 -19.57 8.18 -1.39
N ASN A 121 -18.72 7.66 -0.49
CA ASN A 121 -18.97 7.49 0.94
C ASN A 121 -18.54 8.69 1.80
N SER A 122 -18.44 9.89 1.21
CA SER A 122 -18.10 11.14 1.90
C SER A 122 -16.74 11.08 2.64
N VAL A 123 -15.75 10.42 2.04
CA VAL A 123 -14.34 10.47 2.50
C VAL A 123 -13.60 11.55 1.74
N LYS A 124 -12.94 12.46 2.45
CA LYS A 124 -12.13 13.52 1.82
C LYS A 124 -10.64 13.20 1.76
N SER A 125 -10.16 12.33 2.62
CA SER A 125 -8.76 11.90 2.66
C SER A 125 -8.64 10.41 2.93
N ILE A 126 -7.69 9.74 2.25
CA ILE A 126 -7.47 8.30 2.38
C ILE A 126 -5.98 7.97 2.53
N MET A 127 -5.67 6.98 3.36
CA MET A 127 -4.34 6.38 3.43
C MET A 127 -4.21 5.26 2.39
N THR A 128 -3.01 5.12 1.82
CA THR A 128 -2.63 3.96 1.00
C THR A 128 -1.36 3.33 1.55
N GLY A 129 -1.14 2.04 1.24
CA GLY A 129 0.08 1.30 1.59
C GLY A 129 1.22 1.48 0.60
N ASP A 130 1.10 2.44 -0.31
CA ASP A 130 2.09 2.69 -1.36
C ASP A 130 3.50 2.90 -0.79
N ALA A 131 4.52 2.57 -1.60
CA ALA A 131 5.95 2.67 -1.32
C ALA A 131 6.57 1.60 -0.41
N LEU A 132 5.79 0.82 0.35
CA LEU A 132 6.41 -0.15 1.26
C LEU A 132 7.14 -1.27 0.51
N ASP A 133 6.54 -1.80 -0.55
CA ASP A 133 7.18 -2.84 -1.38
C ASP A 133 8.48 -2.36 -2.02
N GLU A 134 8.51 -1.13 -2.55
CA GLU A 134 9.70 -0.49 -3.13
C GLU A 134 10.79 -0.26 -2.08
N LEU A 135 10.41 0.20 -0.89
CA LEU A 135 11.35 0.56 0.17
C LEU A 135 11.89 -0.67 0.90
N MET A 136 11.09 -1.72 1.06
CA MET A 136 11.39 -2.89 1.89
C MET A 136 11.51 -4.21 1.09
N ALA A 137 11.71 -4.11 -0.22
CA ALA A 137 11.95 -5.24 -1.11
C ALA A 137 10.85 -6.32 -1.06
N GLY A 138 9.59 -5.89 -1.13
CA GLY A 138 8.45 -6.78 -1.00
C GLY A 138 8.08 -7.56 -2.27
N TYR A 139 8.59 -7.16 -3.43
CA TYR A 139 8.29 -7.84 -4.69
C TYR A 139 9.05 -9.18 -4.83
N PRO A 140 8.36 -10.31 -5.08
CA PRO A 140 9.02 -11.62 -5.19
C PRO A 140 10.09 -11.73 -6.28
N TRP A 141 9.97 -10.96 -7.35
CA TRP A 141 10.97 -10.94 -8.42
C TRP A 141 12.32 -10.35 -7.99
N LEU A 142 12.37 -9.62 -6.86
CA LEU A 142 13.62 -9.14 -6.26
C LEU A 142 14.42 -10.28 -5.61
N PHE A 143 13.78 -11.40 -5.27
CA PHE A 143 14.43 -12.49 -4.53
C PHE A 143 15.46 -13.28 -5.35
N LYS A 144 15.47 -13.06 -6.67
CA LYS A 144 16.45 -13.63 -7.60
C LYS A 144 17.82 -12.95 -7.54
N TYR A 145 17.89 -11.73 -7.00
CA TYR A 145 19.14 -11.01 -6.87
C TYR A 145 19.86 -11.44 -5.58
N GLY A 146 21.17 -11.69 -5.67
CA GLY A 146 22.03 -11.72 -4.49
C GLY A 146 22.22 -10.32 -3.90
N GLU A 147 22.84 -10.23 -2.72
CA GLU A 147 22.95 -8.98 -1.93
C GLU A 147 23.43 -7.76 -2.75
N GLY A 148 24.54 -7.89 -3.48
CA GLY A 148 25.06 -6.79 -4.31
C GLY A 148 24.18 -6.42 -5.51
N GLY A 149 23.44 -7.38 -6.07
CA GLY A 149 22.50 -7.11 -7.17
C GLY A 149 21.21 -6.46 -6.67
N LEU A 150 20.75 -6.86 -5.48
CA LEU A 150 19.55 -6.33 -4.84
C LEU A 150 19.72 -4.85 -4.50
N GLU A 151 20.88 -4.45 -3.96
CA GLU A 151 21.14 -3.04 -3.62
C GLU A 151 21.04 -2.15 -4.87
N VAL A 152 21.67 -2.58 -5.97
CA VAL A 152 21.65 -1.85 -7.24
C VAL A 152 20.21 -1.71 -7.75
N GLU A 153 19.42 -2.77 -7.67
CA GLU A 153 18.04 -2.75 -8.18
C GLU A 153 17.12 -1.88 -7.31
N LEU A 154 17.21 -1.99 -5.98
CA LEU A 154 16.47 -1.12 -5.06
C LEU A 154 16.82 0.36 -5.27
N ARG A 155 18.10 0.69 -5.46
CA ARG A 155 18.52 2.07 -5.75
C ARG A 155 17.95 2.60 -7.07
N LYS A 156 17.67 1.76 -8.06
CA LYS A 156 16.96 2.19 -9.28
C LYS A 156 15.50 2.47 -8.96
N ILE A 157 14.83 1.52 -8.29
CA ILE A 157 13.42 1.65 -7.88
C ILE A 157 13.22 2.94 -7.08
N TRP A 158 14.03 3.19 -6.06
CA TRP A 158 13.90 4.36 -5.20
C TRP A 158 14.04 5.69 -5.95
N LYS A 159 14.81 5.72 -7.05
CA LYS A 159 14.99 6.92 -7.88
C LYS A 159 13.80 7.18 -8.81
N SER A 160 13.04 6.15 -9.16
CA SER A 160 11.99 6.24 -10.19
C SER A 160 10.59 5.89 -9.69
N MET A 161 10.45 5.48 -8.43
CA MET A 161 9.15 5.09 -7.87
C MET A 161 8.18 6.27 -7.92
N THR A 162 7.00 6.01 -8.46
CA THR A 162 5.88 6.94 -8.52
C THR A 162 4.61 6.14 -8.26
N PHE A 163 3.61 6.78 -7.66
CA PHE A 163 2.40 6.11 -7.21
C PHE A 163 1.19 6.78 -7.83
N SER A 164 0.45 6.03 -8.64
CA SER A 164 -0.70 6.55 -9.38
C SER A 164 -1.85 6.99 -8.48
N SER A 165 -1.91 6.47 -7.25
CA SER A 165 -2.87 6.88 -6.23
C SER A 165 -2.90 8.39 -6.00
N ILE A 166 -1.74 9.05 -5.97
CA ILE A 166 -1.63 10.50 -5.73
C ILE A 166 -2.30 11.33 -6.85
N PRO A 167 -1.88 11.24 -8.12
CA PRO A 167 -2.53 11.99 -9.21
C PRO A 167 -3.99 11.58 -9.44
N ILE A 168 -4.35 10.30 -9.25
CA ILE A 168 -5.74 9.85 -9.34
C ILE A 168 -6.57 10.48 -8.22
N GLY A 169 -6.09 10.45 -6.97
CA GLY A 169 -6.76 11.04 -5.83
C GLY A 169 -7.04 12.53 -6.05
N LYS A 170 -6.03 13.27 -6.53
CA LYS A 170 -6.18 14.68 -6.93
C LYS A 170 -7.27 14.87 -8.00
N ALA A 171 -7.30 14.02 -9.03
CA ALA A 171 -8.29 14.11 -10.11
C ALA A 171 -9.71 13.72 -9.65
N VAL A 172 -9.83 12.79 -8.70
CA VAL A 172 -11.08 12.38 -8.05
C VAL A 172 -11.55 13.43 -7.04
N GLY A 173 -10.64 14.19 -6.43
CA GLY A 173 -10.94 15.13 -5.35
C GLY A 173 -10.88 14.50 -3.96
N VAL A 174 -10.02 13.48 -3.78
CA VAL A 174 -9.70 12.85 -2.49
C VAL A 174 -8.21 13.05 -2.22
N GLU A 175 -7.87 13.59 -1.05
CA GLU A 175 -6.47 13.71 -0.64
C GLU A 175 -5.91 12.32 -0.32
N VAL A 176 -4.85 11.93 -1.02
CA VAL A 176 -4.15 10.65 -0.74
C VAL A 176 -2.96 10.91 0.17
N LYS A 177 -2.93 10.21 1.30
CA LYS A 177 -1.81 10.15 2.24
C LYS A 177 -1.04 8.87 2.00
N VAL A 178 0.27 8.99 1.79
CA VAL A 178 1.19 7.86 1.59
C VAL A 178 2.22 7.83 2.72
N PRO A 179 1.91 7.21 3.88
CA PRO A 179 2.74 7.34 5.08
C PRO A 179 4.17 6.83 4.90
N TYR A 180 4.39 5.79 4.08
CA TYR A 180 5.72 5.23 3.84
C TYR A 180 6.62 6.15 2.97
N LEU A 181 6.07 7.21 2.37
CA LEU A 181 6.86 8.29 1.77
C LEU A 181 7.25 9.39 2.76
N ASP A 182 6.93 9.25 4.05
CA ASP A 182 7.47 10.14 5.07
C ASP A 182 9.01 10.10 5.04
N PRO A 183 9.69 11.26 4.99
CA PRO A 183 11.15 11.32 4.87
C PRO A 183 11.90 10.52 5.93
N GLU A 184 11.36 10.44 7.17
CA GLU A 184 11.97 9.70 8.26
C GLU A 184 11.91 8.18 8.00
N PHE A 185 10.80 7.70 7.43
CA PHE A 185 10.66 6.29 7.04
C PHE A 185 11.54 5.96 5.84
N MET A 186 11.56 6.82 4.83
CA MET A 186 12.40 6.61 3.65
C MET A 186 13.88 6.56 4.02
N GLU A 187 14.36 7.49 4.86
CA GLU A 187 15.75 7.50 5.32
C GLU A 187 16.11 6.23 6.09
N PHE A 188 15.24 5.80 7.01
CA PHE A 188 15.42 4.55 7.74
C PHE A 188 15.48 3.36 6.78
N ALA A 189 14.50 3.24 5.88
CA ALA A 189 14.39 2.13 4.95
C ALA A 189 15.61 2.06 4.02
N MET A 190 16.07 3.19 3.47
CA MET A 190 17.22 3.23 2.56
C MET A 190 18.56 2.89 3.22
N LYS A 191 18.67 3.08 4.54
CA LYS A 191 19.87 2.75 5.34
C LYS A 191 19.82 1.35 5.94
N LEU A 192 18.66 0.70 5.94
CA LEU A 192 18.47 -0.63 6.53
C LEU A 192 19.23 -1.70 5.73
N ASP A 193 19.99 -2.52 6.45
CA ASP A 193 20.69 -3.69 5.90
C ASP A 193 19.71 -4.64 5.18
N LEU A 194 20.12 -5.11 4.00
CA LEU A 194 19.29 -5.92 3.10
C LEU A 194 18.82 -7.23 3.72
N ARG A 195 19.57 -7.79 4.68
CA ARG A 195 19.19 -9.02 5.40
C ARG A 195 17.90 -8.89 6.21
N TYR A 196 17.51 -7.66 6.54
CA TYR A 196 16.25 -7.37 7.23
C TYR A 196 15.09 -7.10 6.25
N LYS A 197 15.39 -6.90 4.96
CA LYS A 197 14.37 -6.73 3.92
C LYS A 197 13.96 -8.07 3.33
N ILE A 198 14.93 -8.91 2.98
CA ILE A 198 14.70 -10.25 2.44
C ILE A 198 15.37 -11.29 3.33
N ARG A 199 14.61 -12.31 3.72
CA ARG A 199 15.11 -13.44 4.49
C ARG A 199 14.57 -14.76 3.94
N GLU A 200 15.40 -15.79 4.00
CA GLU A 200 14.99 -17.17 3.71
C GLU A 200 14.69 -17.90 5.03
N GLU A 201 13.49 -18.43 5.16
CA GLU A 201 13.03 -19.18 6.33
C GLU A 201 12.27 -20.41 5.82
N ASN A 202 12.63 -21.61 6.31
CA ASN A 202 12.04 -22.88 5.89
C ASN A 202 12.06 -23.14 4.37
N GLY A 203 13.12 -22.71 3.67
CA GLY A 203 13.26 -22.87 2.22
C GLY A 203 12.41 -21.92 1.37
N GLN A 204 11.75 -20.95 2.00
CA GLN A 204 11.00 -19.90 1.32
C GLN A 204 11.62 -18.52 1.59
N LYS A 205 11.74 -17.71 0.54
CA LYS A 205 12.16 -16.30 0.67
C LYS A 205 10.96 -15.41 0.93
N TRP A 206 11.13 -14.49 1.87
CA TRP A 206 10.14 -13.51 2.30
C TRP A 206 10.71 -12.11 2.11
N GLY A 207 9.93 -11.21 1.51
CA GLY A 207 10.22 -9.78 1.43
C GLY A 207 9.57 -9.03 2.58
N LYS A 208 9.97 -7.78 2.81
CA LYS A 208 9.51 -6.97 3.94
C LYS A 208 9.72 -7.66 5.29
N TRP A 209 10.73 -8.51 5.42
CA TRP A 209 10.86 -9.44 6.56
C TRP A 209 10.77 -8.78 7.94
N ILE A 210 11.38 -7.61 8.10
CA ILE A 210 11.41 -6.88 9.38
C ILE A 210 10.10 -6.16 9.72
N MET A 211 9.17 -6.01 8.75
CA MET A 211 7.90 -5.28 8.90
C MET A 211 6.84 -6.17 9.55
#